data_AF-A0A941WJN8-F1
#
_entry.id   AF-A0A941WJN8-F1
#
_cell.length_a   1.000
_cell.length_b   1.000
_cell.length_c   1.000
_cell.angle_alpha   90.00
_cell.angle_beta   90.00
_cell.angle_gamma   90.00
#
_symmetry.space_group_name_H-M   'P 1'
#
loop_
_entity.id
_entity.type
_entity.pdbx_description
1 polymer ?
#
loop_
_entity_poly.entity_id
_entity_poly.type
_entity_poly.pdbx_seq_one_letter_code
_entity_poly.pdbx_strand_id
1 'polypeptide(L)'
;TATGSENVPYYAPSSTFPEDLKWETTSQWDVGADLGLFNQRLRFTADYYYKKTTDLLNTVSLPSSSGYSSTVRNIGSMSNQGVELLVEADVVQKKDFGFTVQFNIAHNKNRVEELAGGDDILGTTYSNYGSGSITIIREGEPLGAFYVYKDAGLDEKGSLSYVDMNGDGQYTDTEDRYIAGSPFPDFTYGLNCGFRYKNWDFNFFLQGSQGNDVFNLSEMRNYSYGQGMNIERKVYYESWREGQDNSHVHYPKVEAVGSLKYSDRFIENGSYLRLKNVSLAYNLPCDKWSTRNWLSGIRVFVSAQNWLTFTKYNGVDPEVSSKASDVNAGIDHLTYPNSKTVSMGLSVKF
;
A
#
# COMPACT_ATOMS: atom_id res chain seq x y z
N THR A 1 -16.07 -51.84 0.95
CA THR A 1 -17.37 -51.84 0.24
C THR A 1 -18.39 -51.19 1.14
N ALA A 2 -18.84 -49.97 0.82
CA ALA A 2 -20.06 -49.35 1.33
C ALA A 2 -20.26 -48.01 0.60
N THR A 3 -20.53 -48.07 -0.70
CA THR A 3 -21.07 -46.93 -1.45
C THR A 3 -22.57 -46.87 -1.16
N GLY A 4 -22.94 -46.22 -0.07
CA GLY A 4 -24.32 -45.81 0.19
C GLY A 4 -24.63 -44.59 -0.67
N SER A 5 -25.62 -44.71 -1.56
CA SER A 5 -26.07 -43.69 -2.51
C SER A 5 -26.98 -42.63 -1.89
N GLU A 6 -26.91 -42.43 -0.57
CA GLU A 6 -27.71 -41.42 0.14
C GLU A 6 -26.78 -40.43 0.84
N ASN A 7 -26.93 -39.15 0.52
CA ASN A 7 -26.28 -38.08 1.27
C ASN A 7 -26.93 -38.00 2.65
N VAL A 8 -26.23 -38.48 3.68
CA VAL A 8 -26.67 -38.39 5.07
C VAL A 8 -26.11 -37.09 5.66
N PRO A 9 -26.95 -36.15 6.13
CA PRO A 9 -26.45 -35.01 6.88
C PRO A 9 -25.82 -35.51 8.19
N TYR A 10 -24.56 -35.18 8.42
CA TYR A 10 -23.88 -35.43 9.68
C TYR A 10 -23.46 -34.09 10.30
N TYR A 11 -23.45 -34.05 11.63
CA TYR A 11 -22.90 -32.94 12.39
C TYR A 11 -21.52 -33.39 12.89
N ALA A 12 -20.47 -32.68 12.48
CA ALA A 12 -19.18 -32.78 13.14
C ALA A 12 -19.05 -31.60 14.11
N PRO A 13 -18.53 -31.83 15.34
CA PRO A 13 -18.15 -30.74 16.21
C PRO A 13 -17.13 -29.85 15.50
N SER A 14 -17.28 -28.53 15.64
CA SER A 14 -16.29 -27.58 15.14
C SER A 14 -14.93 -27.88 15.78
N SER A 15 -13.85 -27.77 15.00
CA SER A 15 -12.49 -27.86 15.52
C SER A 15 -12.06 -26.59 16.25
N THR A 16 -12.93 -25.58 16.32
CA THR A 16 -12.71 -24.32 17.04
C THR A 16 -13.36 -24.34 18.42
N PHE A 17 -12.57 -24.09 19.47
CA PHE A 17 -13.10 -23.92 20.82
C PHE A 17 -13.78 -22.54 20.96
N PRO A 18 -15.05 -22.46 21.38
CA PRO A 18 -15.73 -21.18 21.58
C PRO A 18 -15.34 -20.55 22.93
N GLU A 19 -14.60 -19.43 22.89
CA GLU A 19 -14.26 -18.63 24.07
C GLU A 19 -15.23 -17.46 24.31
N ASP A 20 -15.20 -16.93 25.54
CA ASP A 20 -15.88 -15.70 25.90
C ASP A 20 -15.14 -14.50 25.29
N LEU A 21 -15.51 -14.18 24.05
CA LEU A 21 -14.95 -13.05 23.31
C LEU A 21 -15.51 -11.71 23.83
N LYS A 22 -14.65 -10.71 23.85
CA LYS A 22 -14.98 -9.29 24.07
C LYS A 22 -14.66 -8.46 22.82
N TRP A 23 -15.10 -7.21 22.83
CA TRP A 23 -14.77 -6.25 21.77
C TRP A 23 -13.30 -5.83 21.87
N GLU A 24 -12.65 -5.66 20.71
CA GLU A 24 -11.36 -4.97 20.63
C GLU A 24 -11.54 -3.53 21.13
N THR A 25 -10.67 -3.09 22.03
CA THR A 25 -10.77 -1.78 22.65
C THR A 25 -9.63 -0.89 22.19
N THR A 26 -9.96 0.22 21.55
CA THR A 26 -8.99 1.24 21.18
C THR A 26 -9.02 2.39 22.18
N SER A 27 -7.89 2.66 22.84
CA SER A 27 -7.63 3.90 23.57
C SER A 27 -6.84 4.87 22.69
N GLN A 28 -7.22 6.14 22.66
CA GLN A 28 -6.53 7.17 21.88
C GLN A 28 -6.35 8.43 22.73
N TRP A 29 -5.21 9.07 22.57
CA TRP A 29 -4.96 10.41 23.07
C TRP A 29 -4.34 11.28 21.98
N ASP A 30 -4.81 12.52 21.92
CA ASP A 30 -4.43 13.49 20.90
C ASP A 30 -4.08 14.83 21.57
N VAL A 31 -3.04 15.49 21.05
CA VAL A 31 -2.64 16.84 21.46
C VAL A 31 -2.42 17.67 20.20
N GLY A 32 -3.23 18.71 20.03
CA GLY A 32 -3.18 19.62 18.90
C GLY A 32 -2.82 21.05 19.29
N ALA A 33 -2.21 21.78 18.37
CA ALA A 33 -1.94 23.21 18.49
C ALA A 33 -2.22 23.95 17.19
N ASP A 34 -2.95 25.06 17.29
CA ASP A 34 -3.28 25.93 16.18
C ASP A 34 -2.62 27.31 16.33
N LEU A 35 -2.03 27.80 15.24
CA LEU A 35 -1.42 29.13 15.18
C LEU A 35 -1.87 29.87 13.91
N GLY A 36 -2.52 31.02 14.11
CA GLY A 36 -2.87 31.95 13.03
C GLY A 36 -2.03 33.23 13.08
N LEU A 37 -1.36 33.56 11.97
CA LEU A 37 -0.55 34.77 11.81
C LEU A 37 -1.13 35.69 10.73
N PHE A 38 -0.77 36.97 10.78
CA PHE A 38 -1.10 37.98 9.75
C PHE A 38 -2.59 38.08 9.42
N ASN A 39 -3.45 38.21 10.44
CA ASN A 39 -4.90 38.17 10.30
C ASN A 39 -5.38 36.85 9.67
N GLN A 40 -4.85 35.73 10.17
CA GLN A 40 -5.15 34.37 9.72
C GLN A 40 -4.74 34.07 8.27
N ARG A 41 -3.86 34.86 7.65
CA ARG A 41 -3.37 34.57 6.29
C ARG A 41 -2.35 33.45 6.21
N LEU A 42 -1.71 33.13 7.33
CA LEU A 42 -0.83 31.98 7.46
C LEU A 42 -1.28 31.21 8.70
N ARG A 43 -1.67 29.95 8.51
CA ARG A 43 -2.23 29.09 9.54
C ARG A 43 -1.40 27.82 9.62
N PHE A 44 -1.11 27.41 10.84
CA PHE A 44 -0.45 26.16 11.16
C PHE A 44 -1.36 25.38 12.10
N THR A 45 -1.59 24.11 11.79
CA THR A 45 -2.22 23.15 12.69
C THR A 45 -1.26 21.98 12.82
N ALA A 46 -0.88 21.66 14.04
CA ALA A 46 0.00 20.54 14.32
C ALA A 46 -0.66 19.63 15.35
N ASP A 47 -0.74 18.34 15.03
CA ASP A 47 -1.34 17.33 15.88
C ASP A 47 -0.33 16.23 16.15
N TYR A 48 -0.30 15.76 17.39
CA TYR A 48 0.32 14.50 17.77
C TYR A 48 -0.77 13.57 18.28
N TYR A 49 -0.75 12.33 17.83
CA TYR A 49 -1.65 11.30 18.33
C TYR A 49 -0.90 10.04 18.75
N TYR A 50 -1.51 9.30 19.66
CA TYR A 50 -1.15 7.93 19.97
C TYR A 50 -2.42 7.14 20.23
N LYS A 51 -2.57 6.08 19.46
CA LYS A 51 -3.68 5.14 19.48
C LYS A 51 -3.12 3.77 19.84
N LYS A 52 -3.70 3.14 20.85
CA LYS A 52 -3.39 1.76 21.23
C LYS A 52 -4.67 0.93 21.19
N THR A 53 -4.66 -0.10 20.35
CA THR A 53 -5.72 -1.10 20.28
C THR A 53 -5.29 -2.31 21.09
N THR A 54 -6.14 -2.72 22.02
CA THR A 54 -5.96 -3.86 22.92
C THR A 54 -7.07 -4.86 22.69
N ASP A 55 -6.88 -6.08 23.19
CA ASP A 55 -7.86 -7.16 23.08
C ASP A 55 -8.13 -7.55 21.63
N LEU A 56 -7.10 -7.49 20.77
CA LEU A 56 -7.21 -7.88 19.37
C LEU A 56 -7.71 -9.32 19.25
N LEU A 57 -8.67 -9.54 18.36
CA LEU A 57 -9.23 -10.85 18.10
C LEU A 57 -8.32 -11.60 17.14
N ASN A 58 -7.69 -12.67 17.64
CA ASN A 58 -6.78 -13.47 16.85
C ASN A 58 -7.05 -14.97 17.00
N THR A 59 -6.81 -15.73 15.94
CA THR A 59 -6.92 -17.19 15.97
C THR A 59 -5.61 -17.79 16.46
N VAL A 60 -5.66 -18.49 17.59
CA VAL A 60 -4.50 -19.18 18.16
C VAL A 60 -4.66 -20.70 18.01
N SER A 61 -3.56 -21.39 17.76
CA SER A 61 -3.53 -22.86 17.71
C SER A 61 -3.62 -23.43 19.13
N LEU A 62 -4.41 -24.48 19.31
CA LEU A 62 -4.52 -25.17 20.60
C LEU A 62 -3.74 -26.49 20.58
N PRO A 63 -3.20 -26.95 21.73
CA PRO A 63 -2.58 -28.26 21.83
C PRO A 63 -3.55 -29.37 21.42
N SER A 64 -3.07 -30.35 20.66
CA SER A 64 -3.90 -31.44 20.12
C SER A 64 -4.60 -32.26 21.22
N SER A 65 -4.03 -32.28 22.43
CA SER A 65 -4.62 -32.93 23.61
C SER A 65 -5.94 -32.30 24.07
N SER A 66 -6.25 -31.06 23.65
CA SER A 66 -7.50 -30.36 23.98
C SER A 66 -8.71 -30.86 23.18
N GLY A 67 -8.49 -31.62 22.09
CA GLY A 67 -9.56 -32.03 21.17
C GLY A 67 -10.01 -30.94 20.18
N TYR A 68 -9.47 -29.73 20.29
CA TYR A 68 -9.67 -28.62 19.36
C TYR A 68 -8.36 -28.27 18.66
N SER A 69 -8.45 -27.75 17.42
CA SER A 69 -7.27 -27.32 16.64
C SER A 69 -6.91 -25.86 16.87
N SER A 70 -7.90 -25.01 17.15
CA SER A 70 -7.71 -23.57 17.32
C SER A 70 -8.82 -22.93 18.16
N THR A 71 -8.61 -21.68 18.58
CA THR A 71 -9.64 -20.84 19.18
C THR A 71 -9.39 -19.38 18.81
N VAL A 72 -10.44 -18.56 18.82
CA VAL A 72 -10.28 -17.10 18.70
C VAL A 72 -10.16 -16.57 20.12
N ARG A 73 -9.17 -15.72 20.38
CA ARG A 73 -8.99 -15.05 21.67
C ARG A 73 -8.78 -13.55 21.48
N ASN A 74 -9.18 -12.77 22.47
CA ASN A 74 -8.79 -11.37 22.61
C ASN A 74 -7.37 -11.27 23.17
N ILE A 75 -6.38 -11.59 22.34
CA ILE A 75 -4.98 -11.55 22.75
C ILE A 75 -4.17 -10.81 21.70
N GLY A 76 -3.52 -9.76 22.18
CA GLY A 76 -2.60 -8.94 21.43
C GLY A 76 -2.94 -7.46 21.52
N SER A 77 -1.94 -6.63 21.24
CA SER A 77 -2.13 -5.19 21.14
C SER A 77 -1.24 -4.59 20.05
N MET A 78 -1.71 -3.49 19.48
CA MET A 78 -0.98 -2.71 18.49
C MET A 78 -1.05 -1.23 18.83
N SER A 79 -0.05 -0.48 18.40
CA SER A 79 -0.02 0.97 18.53
C SER A 79 0.18 1.65 17.17
N ASN A 80 -0.43 2.83 17.05
CA ASN A 80 -0.22 3.78 15.97
C ASN A 80 0.07 5.12 16.62
N GLN A 81 1.19 5.73 16.30
CA GLN A 81 1.54 7.06 16.82
C GLN A 81 2.10 7.92 15.71
N GLY A 82 1.75 9.18 15.70
CA GLY A 82 2.06 10.03 14.57
C GLY A 82 2.02 11.50 14.87
N VAL A 83 2.60 12.24 13.93
CA VAL A 83 2.54 13.70 13.89
C VAL A 83 1.97 14.13 12.56
N GLU A 84 1.09 15.11 12.59
CA GLU A 84 0.48 15.73 11.42
C GLU A 84 0.75 17.23 11.48
N LEU A 85 1.13 17.81 10.34
CA LEU A 85 1.30 19.24 10.18
C LEU A 85 0.54 19.68 8.95
N LEU A 86 -0.36 20.64 9.15
CA LEU A 86 -1.06 21.37 8.10
C LEU A 86 -0.59 22.82 8.10
N VAL A 87 -0.17 23.29 6.94
CA VAL A 87 0.20 24.68 6.68
C VAL A 87 -0.70 25.24 5.60
N GLU A 88 -1.39 26.32 5.92
CA GLU A 88 -2.26 27.00 4.96
C GLU A 88 -1.86 28.46 4.83
N ALA A 89 -1.76 28.92 3.58
CA ALA A 89 -1.32 30.27 3.27
C ALA A 89 -2.22 30.91 2.21
N ASP A 90 -2.82 32.04 2.59
CA ASP A 90 -3.41 33.02 1.70
C ASP A 90 -2.34 33.98 1.19
N VAL A 91 -1.43 33.46 0.35
CA VAL A 91 -0.21 34.13 -0.11
C VAL A 91 -0.52 35.48 -0.76
N VAL A 92 -1.52 35.54 -1.63
CA VAL A 92 -2.03 36.80 -2.19
C VAL A 92 -3.55 36.82 -2.17
N GLN A 93 -4.12 37.89 -1.61
CA GLN A 93 -5.55 38.18 -1.69
C GLN A 93 -5.75 39.62 -2.20
N LYS A 94 -5.81 39.77 -3.52
CA LYS A 94 -6.15 41.03 -4.20
C LYS A 94 -7.42 40.85 -5.02
N LYS A 95 -8.04 41.96 -5.44
CA LYS A 95 -9.27 41.95 -6.25
C LYS A 95 -9.15 41.05 -7.49
N ASP A 96 -8.07 41.21 -8.26
CA ASP A 96 -7.90 40.50 -9.54
C ASP A 96 -6.95 39.30 -9.46
N PHE A 97 -6.25 39.10 -8.34
CA PHE A 97 -5.30 38.00 -8.18
C PHE A 97 -5.41 37.39 -6.80
N GLY A 98 -5.66 36.08 -6.76
CA GLY A 98 -5.63 35.25 -5.56
C GLY A 98 -4.61 34.13 -5.74
N PHE A 99 -3.83 33.86 -4.69
CA PHE A 99 -2.97 32.70 -4.64
C PHE A 99 -3.03 32.10 -3.25
N THR A 100 -3.45 30.83 -3.18
CA THR A 100 -3.53 30.04 -1.96
C THR A 100 -2.66 28.81 -2.08
N VAL A 101 -2.07 28.41 -0.95
CA VAL A 101 -1.27 27.19 -0.81
C VAL A 101 -1.74 26.49 0.44
N GLN A 102 -1.97 25.19 0.34
CA GLN A 102 -2.22 24.31 1.47
C GLN A 102 -1.27 23.12 1.34
N PHE A 103 -0.45 22.91 2.36
CA PHE A 103 0.50 21.81 2.44
C PHE A 103 0.21 20.99 3.68
N ASN A 104 0.12 19.68 3.55
CA ASN A 104 0.01 18.78 4.68
C ASN A 104 1.12 17.72 4.62
N ILE A 105 1.60 17.31 5.79
CA ILE A 105 2.54 16.19 5.95
C ILE A 105 2.18 15.40 7.20
N ALA A 106 2.21 14.08 7.10
CA ALA A 106 1.86 13.18 8.19
C ALA A 106 2.86 12.02 8.27
N HIS A 107 3.34 11.73 9.48
CA HIS A 107 4.14 10.56 9.83
C HIS A 107 3.30 9.69 10.76
N ASN A 108 3.20 8.40 10.47
CA ASN A 108 2.52 7.42 11.33
C ASN A 108 3.39 6.19 11.49
N LYS A 109 3.75 5.87 12.73
CA LYS A 109 4.48 4.66 13.07
C LYS A 109 3.51 3.64 13.62
N ASN A 110 3.35 2.53 12.90
CA ASN A 110 2.62 1.35 13.37
C ASN A 110 3.57 0.36 14.05
N ARG A 111 3.11 -0.29 15.12
CA ARG A 111 3.88 -1.32 15.83
C ARG A 111 2.95 -2.37 16.45
N VAL A 112 3.30 -3.64 16.30
CA VAL A 112 2.72 -4.74 17.07
C VAL A 112 3.38 -4.75 18.45
N GLU A 113 2.59 -4.57 19.50
CA GLU A 113 3.10 -4.46 20.87
C GLU A 113 3.14 -5.81 21.59
N GLU A 114 2.13 -6.64 21.38
CA GLU A 114 1.97 -7.93 22.06
C GLU A 114 1.18 -8.89 21.18
N LEU A 115 1.57 -10.15 21.16
CA LEU A 115 0.88 -11.28 20.54
C LEU A 115 0.64 -12.41 21.54
N ALA A 116 -0.26 -13.32 21.20
CA ALA A 116 -0.54 -14.46 22.06
C ALA A 116 0.68 -15.36 22.20
N GLY A 117 1.22 -15.46 23.42
CA GLY A 117 2.40 -16.29 23.70
C GLY A 117 3.69 -15.79 23.06
N GLY A 118 3.70 -14.59 22.45
CA GLY A 118 4.80 -14.11 21.62
C GLY A 118 4.93 -14.84 20.28
N ASP A 119 3.93 -15.63 19.89
CA ASP A 119 3.95 -16.40 18.64
C ASP A 119 3.71 -15.48 17.43
N ASP A 120 4.57 -15.61 16.42
CA ASP A 120 4.41 -14.92 15.14
C ASP A 120 3.14 -15.37 14.41
N ILE A 121 2.46 -14.42 13.77
CA ILE A 121 1.33 -14.72 12.88
C ILE A 121 1.78 -14.50 11.45
N LEU A 122 1.76 -15.56 10.65
CA LEU A 122 2.09 -15.49 9.25
C LEU A 122 0.89 -14.94 8.44
N GLY A 123 1.17 -14.05 7.50
CA GLY A 123 0.18 -13.49 6.58
C GLY A 123 -0.24 -14.48 5.49
N THR A 124 -0.84 -13.97 4.42
CA THR A 124 -1.41 -14.83 3.36
C THR A 124 -0.34 -15.51 2.52
N THR A 125 -0.55 -16.80 2.24
CA THR A 125 0.23 -17.58 1.28
C THR A 125 -0.34 -17.48 -0.14
N TYR A 126 0.54 -17.35 -1.14
CA TYR A 126 0.18 -17.38 -2.55
C TYR A 126 0.81 -18.59 -3.24
N SER A 127 0.29 -19.79 -2.91
CA SER A 127 0.86 -21.11 -3.25
C SER A 127 1.16 -21.35 -4.74
N ASN A 128 0.54 -20.58 -5.64
CA ASN A 128 0.81 -20.64 -7.09
C ASN A 128 2.14 -19.98 -7.49
N TYR A 129 2.77 -19.20 -6.62
CA TYR A 129 3.98 -18.42 -6.89
C TYR A 129 5.18 -18.86 -6.06
N GLY A 130 4.95 -19.28 -4.81
CA GLY A 130 5.99 -19.67 -3.88
C GLY A 130 5.40 -20.34 -2.64
N SER A 131 6.27 -20.87 -1.78
CA SER A 131 5.91 -21.42 -0.47
C SER A 131 5.99 -20.36 0.62
N GLY A 132 5.26 -20.57 1.71
CA GLY A 132 5.27 -19.69 2.88
C GLY A 132 4.37 -18.45 2.73
N SER A 133 4.59 -17.46 3.59
CA SER A 133 3.84 -16.19 3.57
C SER A 133 4.76 -15.05 3.15
N ILE A 134 4.20 -13.96 2.61
CA ILE A 134 5.00 -12.76 2.25
C ILE A 134 5.14 -11.82 3.46
N THR A 135 4.09 -11.75 4.27
CA THR A 135 4.01 -10.85 5.43
C THR A 135 3.98 -11.60 6.74
N ILE A 136 4.36 -10.91 7.82
CA ILE A 136 4.33 -11.39 9.18
C ILE A 136 3.74 -10.32 10.11
N ILE A 137 3.12 -10.78 11.19
CA ILE A 137 2.83 -9.99 12.38
C ILE A 137 3.74 -10.53 13.47
N ARG A 138 4.69 -9.70 13.92
CA ARG A 138 5.70 -10.03 14.91
C ARG A 138 5.80 -8.90 15.91
N GLU A 139 5.93 -9.25 17.20
CA GLU A 139 6.13 -8.24 18.25
C GLU A 139 7.33 -7.35 17.95
N GLY A 140 7.11 -6.04 18.07
CA GLY A 140 8.12 -5.03 17.82
C GLY A 140 8.20 -4.51 16.39
N GLU A 141 7.62 -5.23 15.43
CA GLU A 141 7.61 -4.89 14.01
C GLU A 141 6.30 -4.19 13.60
N PRO A 142 6.28 -3.49 12.45
CA PRO A 142 5.04 -2.99 11.87
C PRO A 142 4.11 -4.16 11.47
N LEU A 143 2.80 -3.92 11.54
CA LEU A 143 1.78 -4.85 11.08
C LEU A 143 2.01 -5.22 9.61
N GLY A 144 2.07 -6.51 9.31
CA GLY A 144 2.26 -6.96 7.93
C GLY A 144 3.64 -6.63 7.35
N ALA A 145 4.68 -6.57 8.19
CA ALA A 145 6.07 -6.43 7.73
C ALA A 145 6.42 -7.52 6.71
N PHE A 146 7.26 -7.20 5.72
CA PHE A 146 7.69 -8.17 4.73
C PHE A 146 8.72 -9.12 5.35
N TYR A 147 8.37 -10.40 5.43
CA TYR A 147 9.24 -11.45 5.99
C TYR A 147 9.59 -12.42 4.88
N VAL A 148 10.79 -12.31 4.32
CA VAL A 148 11.16 -12.96 3.05
C VAL A 148 12.60 -13.44 3.09
N TYR A 149 12.99 -14.24 2.10
CA TYR A 149 14.39 -14.64 1.92
C TYR A 149 15.22 -13.46 1.41
N LYS A 150 16.53 -13.49 1.66
CA LYS A 150 17.47 -12.53 1.09
C LYS A 150 18.00 -13.03 -0.24
N ASP A 151 17.82 -12.24 -1.31
CA ASP A 151 18.33 -12.55 -2.65
C ASP A 151 19.86 -12.51 -2.65
N ALA A 152 20.47 -13.54 -3.26
CA ALA A 152 21.92 -13.60 -3.48
C ALA A 152 22.29 -13.44 -4.98
N GLY A 153 21.32 -13.03 -5.81
CA GLY A 153 21.51 -12.90 -7.24
C GLY A 153 21.32 -14.21 -8.01
N LEU A 154 21.87 -14.23 -9.21
CA LEU A 154 21.91 -15.43 -10.05
C LEU A 154 23.25 -16.15 -9.84
N ASP A 155 23.20 -17.48 -9.70
CA ASP A 155 24.40 -18.32 -9.64
C ASP A 155 25.08 -18.43 -11.02
N GLU A 156 26.25 -19.08 -11.06
CA GLU A 156 27.02 -19.29 -12.29
C GLU A 156 26.25 -20.08 -13.37
N LYS A 157 25.16 -20.76 -13.00
CA LYS A 157 24.30 -21.54 -13.89
C LYS A 157 23.02 -20.78 -14.28
N GLY A 158 22.89 -19.52 -13.86
CA GLY A 158 21.73 -18.68 -14.15
C GLY A 158 20.48 -19.03 -13.35
N SER A 159 20.62 -19.68 -12.19
CA SER A 159 19.52 -19.98 -11.26
C SER A 159 19.48 -18.95 -10.13
N LEU A 160 18.30 -18.64 -9.61
CA LEU A 160 18.16 -17.77 -8.43
C LEU A 160 18.79 -18.43 -7.20
N SER A 161 19.58 -17.64 -6.48
CA SER A 161 20.22 -18.02 -5.22
C SER A 161 19.72 -17.15 -4.07
N TYR A 162 19.77 -17.68 -2.86
CA TYR A 162 19.35 -17.00 -1.64
C TYR A 162 20.46 -17.11 -0.59
N VAL A 163 20.50 -16.19 0.36
CA VAL A 163 21.42 -16.27 1.49
C VAL A 163 20.90 -17.32 2.48
N ASP A 164 21.72 -18.33 2.75
CA ASP A 164 21.57 -19.24 3.88
C ASP A 164 22.00 -18.48 5.15
N MET A 165 21.04 -18.21 6.03
CA MET A 165 21.28 -17.35 7.20
C MET A 165 21.93 -18.11 8.36
N ASN A 166 21.69 -19.41 8.45
CA ASN A 166 22.18 -20.25 9.55
C ASN A 166 23.42 -21.09 9.16
N GLY A 167 23.73 -21.18 7.87
CA GLY A 167 24.89 -21.87 7.31
C GLY A 167 24.78 -23.39 7.27
N ASP A 168 23.57 -23.96 7.35
CA ASP A 168 23.34 -25.41 7.37
C ASP A 168 23.19 -26.04 5.98
N GLY A 169 23.19 -25.23 4.92
CA GLY A 169 23.05 -25.64 3.53
C GLY A 169 21.60 -25.93 3.11
N GLN A 170 20.61 -25.63 3.95
CA GLN A 170 19.18 -25.72 3.67
C GLN A 170 18.57 -24.32 3.63
N TYR A 171 17.44 -24.19 2.93
CA TYR A 171 16.71 -22.93 2.83
C TYR A 171 15.30 -23.14 3.36
N THR A 172 15.12 -22.86 4.64
CA THR A 172 13.90 -23.12 5.40
C THR A 172 13.19 -21.81 5.77
N ASP A 173 11.85 -21.87 5.85
CA ASP A 173 11.06 -20.69 6.20
C ASP A 173 11.26 -20.25 7.65
N THR A 174 11.80 -21.13 8.51
CA THR A 174 12.02 -20.88 9.93
C THR A 174 13.34 -20.18 10.21
N GLU A 175 14.41 -20.53 9.49
CA GLU A 175 15.77 -20.07 9.82
C GLU A 175 16.32 -19.02 8.83
N ASP A 176 15.81 -18.97 7.59
CA ASP A 176 16.46 -18.22 6.48
C ASP A 176 15.73 -16.98 6.00
N ARG A 177 14.64 -16.62 6.68
CA ARG A 177 13.83 -15.43 6.36
C ARG A 177 14.14 -14.30 7.32
N TYR A 178 13.98 -13.06 6.86
CA TYR A 178 14.22 -11.86 7.66
C TYR A 178 13.20 -10.77 7.34
N ILE A 179 13.10 -9.79 8.25
CA ILE A 179 12.26 -8.60 8.03
C ILE A 179 12.97 -7.69 7.02
N ALA A 180 12.43 -7.62 5.81
CA ALA A 180 13.07 -6.94 4.68
C ALA A 180 12.51 -5.53 4.40
N GLY A 181 11.32 -5.20 4.92
CA GLY A 181 10.69 -3.91 4.66
C GLY A 181 9.30 -3.76 5.27
N SER A 182 8.68 -2.61 5.03
CA SER A 182 7.34 -2.28 5.56
C SER A 182 6.43 -1.66 4.49
N PRO A 183 5.14 -2.04 4.46
CA PRO A 183 4.18 -1.41 3.56
C PRO A 183 3.79 0.01 4.00
N PHE A 184 4.10 0.42 5.24
CA PHE A 184 3.75 1.73 5.75
C PHE A 184 4.80 2.77 5.36
N PRO A 185 4.39 3.96 4.87
CA PRO A 185 5.33 5.01 4.52
C PRO A 185 5.93 5.66 5.76
N ASP A 186 7.18 6.10 5.62
CA ASP A 186 7.81 7.02 6.58
C ASP A 186 6.97 8.29 6.68
N PHE A 187 6.49 8.86 5.57
CA PHE A 187 5.54 9.96 5.64
C PHE A 187 4.72 10.08 4.37
N THR A 188 3.54 10.68 4.52
CA THR A 188 2.68 11.09 3.40
C THR A 188 2.60 12.60 3.37
N TYR A 189 2.38 13.17 2.20
CA TYR A 189 2.30 14.61 2.04
C TYR A 189 1.38 15.00 0.90
N GLY A 190 0.81 16.20 0.99
CA GLY A 190 -0.06 16.78 -0.01
C GLY A 190 0.22 18.26 -0.19
N LEU A 191 0.09 18.72 -1.43
CA LEU A 191 0.20 20.13 -1.79
C LEU A 191 -0.96 20.51 -2.70
N ASN A 192 -1.82 21.39 -2.20
CA ASN A 192 -2.91 21.99 -2.96
C ASN A 192 -2.59 23.46 -3.23
N CYS A 193 -2.59 23.86 -4.49
CA CYS A 193 -2.37 25.24 -4.90
C CYS A 193 -3.58 25.76 -5.68
N GLY A 194 -4.08 26.93 -5.28
CA GLY A 194 -5.17 27.62 -5.96
C GLY A 194 -4.73 28.99 -6.49
N PHE A 195 -4.95 29.24 -7.77
CA PHE A 195 -4.65 30.49 -8.44
C PHE A 195 -5.92 31.06 -9.04
N ARG A 196 -6.24 32.30 -8.69
CA ARG A 196 -7.32 33.06 -9.32
C ARG A 196 -6.72 34.27 -10.00
N TYR A 197 -6.97 34.44 -11.29
CA TYR A 197 -6.57 35.63 -12.02
C TYR A 197 -7.75 36.16 -12.85
N LYS A 198 -8.33 37.28 -12.41
CA LYS A 198 -9.57 37.86 -12.94
C LYS A 198 -10.67 36.78 -12.99
N ASN A 199 -11.05 36.36 -14.19
CA ASN A 199 -12.09 35.38 -14.49
C ASN A 199 -11.56 33.95 -14.58
N TRP A 200 -10.24 33.75 -14.53
CA TRP A 200 -9.58 32.45 -14.53
C TRP A 200 -9.41 31.89 -13.12
N ASP A 201 -9.62 30.59 -13.01
CA ASP A 201 -9.43 29.79 -11.81
C ASP A 201 -8.61 28.56 -12.21
N PHE A 202 -7.45 28.39 -11.60
CA PHE A 202 -6.55 27.27 -11.83
C PHE A 202 -6.21 26.66 -10.49
N ASN A 203 -6.34 25.34 -10.37
CA ASN A 203 -5.92 24.62 -9.17
C ASN A 203 -5.23 23.32 -9.54
N PHE A 204 -4.33 22.89 -8.66
CA PHE A 204 -3.74 21.57 -8.76
C PHE A 204 -3.50 21.00 -7.36
N PHE A 205 -3.58 19.67 -7.29
CA PHE A 205 -3.33 18.89 -6.09
C PHE A 205 -2.30 17.80 -6.39
N LEU A 206 -1.18 17.88 -5.69
CA LEU A 206 -0.15 16.86 -5.63
C LEU A 206 -0.32 16.06 -4.33
N GLN A 207 -0.17 14.74 -4.42
CA GLN A 207 -0.14 13.84 -3.26
C GLN A 207 1.07 12.91 -3.39
N GLY A 208 1.76 12.64 -2.29
CA GLY A 208 2.87 11.70 -2.27
C GLY A 208 2.91 10.84 -1.02
N SER A 209 3.65 9.75 -1.15
CA SER A 209 3.98 8.76 -0.13
C SER A 209 5.46 8.45 -0.24
N GLN A 210 6.19 8.46 0.87
CA GLN A 210 7.63 8.29 0.88
C GLN A 210 8.04 7.27 1.94
N GLY A 211 8.95 6.35 1.57
CA GLY A 211 9.55 5.36 2.47
C GLY A 211 8.82 4.02 2.55
N ASN A 212 7.64 3.87 1.94
CA ASN A 212 6.96 2.58 1.90
C ASN A 212 7.60 1.64 0.88
N ASP A 213 7.57 0.35 1.20
CA ASP A 213 7.97 -0.74 0.33
C ASP A 213 6.75 -1.44 -0.27
N VAL A 214 6.93 -2.02 -1.45
CA VAL A 214 5.91 -2.79 -2.16
C VAL A 214 6.50 -4.13 -2.58
N PHE A 215 5.82 -5.23 -2.21
CA PHE A 215 6.15 -6.55 -2.72
C PHE A 215 5.42 -6.78 -4.05
N ASN A 216 6.16 -6.78 -5.16
CA ASN A 216 5.66 -6.95 -6.51
C ASN A 216 5.47 -8.44 -6.86
N LEU A 217 4.38 -9.03 -6.37
CA LEU A 217 4.03 -10.43 -6.65
C LEU A 217 3.70 -10.65 -8.14
N SER A 218 3.17 -9.62 -8.81
CA SER A 218 2.95 -9.62 -10.26
C SER A 218 4.23 -9.93 -11.05
N GLU A 219 5.37 -9.32 -10.67
CA GLU A 219 6.67 -9.52 -11.33
C GLU A 219 7.22 -10.94 -11.15
N MET A 220 6.91 -11.64 -10.06
CA MET A 220 7.32 -13.05 -9.87
C MET A 220 6.85 -13.96 -11.00
N ARG A 221 5.76 -13.61 -11.70
CA ARG A 221 5.27 -14.36 -12.87
C ARG A 221 6.28 -14.37 -14.02
N ASN A 222 7.15 -13.36 -14.11
CA ASN A 222 8.22 -13.27 -15.10
C ASN A 222 9.40 -14.20 -14.77
N TYR A 223 9.39 -14.91 -13.64
CA TYR A 223 10.46 -15.80 -13.19
C TYR A 223 10.07 -17.29 -13.24
N SER A 224 8.83 -17.63 -13.61
CA SER A 224 8.34 -19.01 -13.72
C SER A 224 7.78 -19.29 -15.12
N TYR A 225 8.50 -20.11 -15.88
CA TYR A 225 8.27 -20.30 -17.32
C TYR A 225 7.47 -21.56 -17.67
N GLY A 226 7.16 -22.40 -16.69
CA GLY A 226 6.75 -23.80 -16.90
C GLY A 226 5.37 -24.03 -17.53
N GLN A 227 4.54 -22.99 -17.68
CA GLN A 227 3.14 -23.16 -18.12
C GLN A 227 2.84 -22.59 -19.51
N GLY A 228 3.84 -22.15 -20.28
CA GLY A 228 3.63 -21.57 -21.62
C GLY A 228 2.75 -20.32 -21.63
N MET A 229 2.63 -19.67 -20.47
CA MET A 229 1.88 -18.45 -20.29
C MET A 229 2.57 -17.28 -20.99
N ASN A 230 1.80 -16.26 -21.38
CA ASN A 230 2.37 -15.02 -21.90
C ASN A 230 3.22 -14.35 -20.81
N ILE A 231 4.46 -13.97 -21.16
CA ILE A 231 5.43 -13.29 -20.30
C ILE A 231 5.84 -11.95 -20.91
N GLU A 232 6.42 -11.07 -20.11
CA GLU A 232 6.88 -9.78 -20.64
C GLU A 232 8.04 -9.94 -21.61
N ARG A 233 8.05 -9.09 -22.64
CA ARG A 233 9.08 -9.10 -23.69
C ARG A 233 10.51 -8.94 -23.14
N LYS A 234 10.69 -8.16 -22.07
CA LYS A 234 11.98 -7.93 -21.40
C LYS A 234 12.66 -9.22 -20.98
N VAL A 235 11.88 -10.21 -20.52
CA VAL A 235 12.39 -11.47 -20.01
C VAL A 235 13.18 -12.23 -21.07
N TYR A 236 12.73 -12.20 -22.33
CA TYR A 236 13.47 -12.86 -23.41
C TYR A 236 14.87 -12.28 -23.63
N TYR A 237 15.03 -10.96 -23.51
CA TYR A 237 16.30 -10.27 -23.77
C TYR A 237 17.21 -10.20 -22.53
N GLU A 238 16.64 -10.24 -21.33
CA GLU A 238 17.34 -10.04 -20.06
C GLU A 238 17.46 -11.33 -19.23
N SER A 239 17.19 -12.49 -19.82
CA SER A 239 17.43 -13.80 -19.20
C SER A 239 18.88 -14.25 -19.36
N TRP A 240 19.39 -14.90 -18.33
CA TRP A 240 20.69 -15.56 -18.38
C TRP A 240 20.79 -16.59 -19.50
N ARG A 241 21.92 -16.60 -20.21
CA ARG A 241 22.21 -17.57 -21.30
C ARG A 241 23.63 -18.10 -21.21
N GLU A 242 23.75 -19.40 -21.42
CA GLU A 242 25.04 -20.08 -21.43
C GLU A 242 25.89 -19.60 -22.63
N GLY A 243 27.16 -19.29 -22.38
CA GLY A 243 28.11 -18.84 -23.41
C GLY A 243 27.86 -17.44 -23.98
N GLN A 244 27.06 -16.61 -23.31
CA GLN A 244 26.80 -15.22 -23.68
C GLN A 244 27.31 -14.24 -22.60
N ASP A 245 27.37 -12.96 -22.95
CA ASP A 245 27.58 -11.89 -21.95
C ASP A 245 26.33 -11.77 -21.07
N ASN A 246 26.49 -12.06 -19.78
CA ASN A 246 25.43 -12.02 -18.78
C ASN A 246 25.56 -10.79 -17.84
N SER A 247 26.29 -9.75 -18.21
CA SER A 247 26.49 -8.55 -17.37
C SER A 247 25.22 -7.71 -17.11
N HIS A 248 24.18 -7.90 -17.93
CA HIS A 248 22.95 -7.10 -17.96
C HIS A 248 21.70 -7.94 -17.66
N VAL A 249 21.86 -9.19 -17.23
CA VAL A 249 20.74 -10.10 -17.05
C VAL A 249 20.07 -9.89 -15.71
N HIS A 250 18.74 -9.84 -15.74
CA HIS A 250 17.89 -9.69 -14.57
C HIS A 250 17.14 -10.97 -14.24
N TYR A 251 16.86 -11.80 -15.25
CA TYR A 251 16.05 -13.00 -15.16
C TYR A 251 16.91 -14.28 -15.17
N PRO A 252 16.47 -15.34 -14.47
CA PRO A 252 17.13 -16.63 -14.52
C PRO A 252 17.05 -17.24 -15.92
N LYS A 253 17.86 -18.27 -16.17
CA LYS A 253 17.78 -19.07 -17.40
C LYS A 253 16.33 -19.51 -17.63
N VAL A 254 15.84 -19.43 -18.87
CA VAL A 254 14.43 -19.76 -19.22
C VAL A 254 14.07 -21.22 -18.87
N GLU A 255 15.06 -22.10 -18.79
CA GLU A 255 14.88 -23.52 -18.41
C GLU A 255 15.07 -23.78 -16.91
N ALA A 256 15.33 -22.75 -16.09
CA ALA A 256 15.51 -22.92 -14.66
C ALA A 256 14.18 -23.39 -14.03
N VAL A 257 14.11 -24.69 -13.74
CA VAL A 257 12.99 -25.31 -13.03
C VAL A 257 13.37 -25.35 -11.55
N GLY A 258 12.77 -24.46 -10.76
CA GLY A 258 12.95 -24.43 -9.30
C GLY A 258 11.75 -23.78 -8.63
N SER A 259 11.54 -24.08 -7.34
CA SER A 259 10.53 -23.38 -6.55
C SER A 259 11.04 -21.98 -6.23
N LEU A 260 10.41 -20.95 -6.82
CA LEU A 260 10.64 -19.57 -6.43
C LEU A 260 10.31 -19.40 -4.95
N LYS A 261 11.18 -18.68 -4.23
CA LYS A 261 10.93 -18.26 -2.85
C LYS A 261 10.55 -16.78 -2.89
N TYR A 262 9.71 -16.36 -1.96
CA TYR A 262 9.48 -14.93 -1.74
C TYR A 262 10.78 -14.32 -1.20
N SER A 263 11.40 -13.42 -1.95
CA SER A 263 12.62 -12.72 -1.54
C SER A 263 12.52 -11.21 -1.69
N ASP A 264 13.45 -10.51 -1.08
CA ASP A 264 13.62 -9.06 -1.19
C ASP A 264 13.90 -8.58 -2.63
N ARG A 265 14.27 -9.46 -3.57
CA ARG A 265 14.28 -9.18 -5.02
C ARG A 265 12.97 -8.57 -5.53
N PHE A 266 11.85 -9.00 -4.96
CA PHE A 266 10.52 -8.55 -5.36
C PHE A 266 10.01 -7.40 -4.49
N ILE A 267 10.82 -6.93 -3.53
CA ILE A 267 10.52 -5.75 -2.74
C ILE A 267 11.09 -4.54 -3.46
N GLU A 268 10.22 -3.59 -3.78
CA GLU A 268 10.55 -2.38 -4.50
C GLU A 268 10.16 -1.15 -3.69
N ASN A 269 10.86 -0.04 -3.93
CA ASN A 269 10.51 1.23 -3.33
C ASN A 269 9.16 1.73 -3.88
N GLY A 270 8.14 1.75 -3.03
CA GLY A 270 6.79 2.19 -3.35
C GLY A 270 6.58 3.70 -3.24
N SER A 271 7.65 4.49 -3.12
CA SER A 271 7.52 5.94 -2.96
C SER A 271 7.07 6.60 -4.27
N TYR A 272 6.20 7.60 -4.16
CA TYR A 272 5.68 8.30 -5.32
C TYR A 272 5.21 9.73 -5.03
N LEU A 273 5.12 10.51 -6.11
CA LEU A 273 4.42 11.80 -6.17
C LEU A 273 3.44 11.78 -7.35
N ARG A 274 2.18 12.11 -7.10
CA ARG A 274 1.10 12.06 -8.08
C ARG A 274 0.38 13.40 -8.21
N LEU A 275 0.16 13.85 -9.44
CA LEU A 275 -0.81 14.89 -9.76
C LEU A 275 -2.22 14.29 -9.73
N LYS A 276 -2.81 14.25 -8.53
CA LYS A 276 -4.12 13.67 -8.28
C LYS A 276 -5.23 14.46 -8.99
N ASN A 277 -5.13 15.79 -9.00
CA ASN A 277 -6.07 16.65 -9.71
C ASN A 277 -5.37 17.89 -10.28
N VAL A 278 -5.74 18.29 -11.49
CA VAL A 278 -5.45 19.61 -12.04
C VAL A 278 -6.68 20.12 -12.77
N SER A 279 -7.05 21.37 -12.56
CA SER A 279 -8.18 21.96 -13.26
C SER A 279 -7.97 23.42 -13.63
N LEU A 280 -8.55 23.79 -14.77
CA LEU A 280 -8.59 25.15 -15.27
C LEU A 280 -10.05 25.48 -15.59
N ALA A 281 -10.51 26.61 -15.08
CA ALA A 281 -11.85 27.11 -15.31
C ALA A 281 -11.83 28.59 -15.68
N TYR A 282 -12.83 28.98 -16.46
CA TYR A 282 -13.09 30.35 -16.83
C TYR A 282 -14.53 30.72 -16.51
N ASN A 283 -14.71 31.77 -15.71
CA ASN A 283 -16.01 32.33 -15.37
C ASN A 283 -16.35 33.43 -16.37
N LEU A 284 -17.38 33.24 -17.19
CA LEU A 284 -17.74 34.22 -18.20
C LEU A 284 -18.28 35.49 -17.52
N PRO A 285 -17.96 36.69 -18.04
CA PRO A 285 -18.32 37.95 -17.40
C PRO A 285 -19.78 38.33 -17.68
N CYS A 286 -20.75 37.49 -17.28
CA CYS A 286 -22.17 37.66 -17.55
C CYS A 286 -22.74 39.00 -17.03
N ASP A 287 -22.17 39.55 -15.95
CA ASP A 287 -22.52 40.88 -15.45
C ASP A 287 -22.31 41.99 -16.50
N LYS A 288 -21.39 41.81 -17.47
CA LYS A 288 -21.16 42.76 -18.56
C LYS A 288 -22.17 42.65 -19.70
N TRP A 289 -22.99 41.60 -19.72
CA TRP A 289 -23.93 41.32 -20.81
C TRP A 289 -25.36 41.75 -20.49
N SER A 290 -25.59 42.35 -19.31
CA SER A 290 -26.94 42.71 -18.84
C SER A 290 -27.92 41.52 -18.78
N THR A 291 -27.41 40.29 -18.59
CA THR A 291 -28.22 39.06 -18.55
C THR A 291 -28.65 38.65 -17.14
N ARG A 292 -28.32 39.44 -16.12
CA ARG A 292 -28.43 39.09 -14.69
C ARG A 292 -29.86 38.77 -14.21
N ASN A 293 -30.86 39.16 -14.99
CA ASN A 293 -32.29 38.90 -14.74
C ASN A 293 -32.74 37.48 -15.14
N TRP A 294 -31.94 36.74 -15.92
CA TRP A 294 -32.25 35.36 -16.34
C TRP A 294 -31.03 34.43 -16.40
N LEU A 295 -29.82 34.98 -16.25
CA LEU A 295 -28.55 34.26 -16.25
C LEU A 295 -27.57 34.96 -15.29
N SER A 296 -27.33 34.32 -14.15
CA SER A 296 -26.46 34.82 -13.09
C SER A 296 -24.98 34.37 -13.22
N GLY A 297 -24.66 33.35 -14.01
CA GLY A 297 -23.27 33.01 -14.31
C GLY A 297 -23.06 31.76 -15.17
N ILE A 298 -21.95 31.74 -15.90
CA ILE A 298 -21.50 30.58 -16.67
C ILE A 298 -20.03 30.30 -16.32
N ARG A 299 -19.72 29.06 -15.94
CA ARG A 299 -18.35 28.56 -15.73
C ARG A 299 -18.06 27.42 -16.69
N VAL A 300 -17.06 27.59 -17.53
CA VAL A 300 -16.50 26.51 -18.38
C VAL A 300 -15.27 25.97 -17.67
N PHE A 301 -15.13 24.66 -17.57
CA PHE A 301 -13.98 24.05 -16.92
C PHE A 301 -13.50 22.81 -17.66
N VAL A 302 -12.19 22.56 -17.52
CA VAL A 302 -11.53 21.30 -17.86
C VAL A 302 -10.74 20.84 -16.64
N SER A 303 -10.77 19.55 -16.37
CA SER A 303 -10.05 18.94 -15.26
C SER A 303 -9.47 17.60 -15.67
N ALA A 304 -8.33 17.25 -15.09
CA ALA A 304 -7.69 15.95 -15.24
C ALA A 304 -7.38 15.35 -13.88
N GLN A 305 -7.63 14.05 -13.72
CA GLN A 305 -7.38 13.28 -12.51
C GLN A 305 -6.36 12.18 -12.76
N ASN A 306 -5.52 11.90 -11.76
CA ASN A 306 -4.44 10.90 -11.80
C ASN A 306 -3.51 11.04 -13.03
N TRP A 307 -3.25 12.28 -13.46
CA TRP A 307 -2.67 12.52 -14.79
C TRP A 307 -1.20 12.12 -14.89
N LEU A 308 -0.42 12.43 -13.86
CA LEU A 308 1.02 12.15 -13.78
C LEU A 308 1.36 11.49 -12.44
N THR A 309 2.19 10.45 -12.48
CA THR A 309 2.76 9.79 -11.30
C THR A 309 4.26 9.66 -11.51
N PHE A 310 5.04 10.13 -10.55
CA PHE A 310 6.50 9.98 -10.48
C PHE A 310 6.80 8.92 -9.43
N THR A 311 7.44 7.83 -9.83
CA THR A 311 7.83 6.73 -8.94
C THR A 311 9.03 5.99 -9.52
N LYS A 312 9.74 5.25 -8.67
CA LYS A 312 10.77 4.27 -9.09
C LYS A 312 10.25 2.84 -9.12
N TYR A 313 9.01 2.63 -8.67
CA TYR A 313 8.35 1.32 -8.71
C TYR A 313 8.19 0.87 -10.17
N ASN A 314 8.56 -0.38 -10.46
CA ASN A 314 8.51 -0.93 -11.82
C ASN A 314 7.13 -1.46 -12.20
N GLY A 315 6.24 -1.68 -11.23
CA GLY A 315 4.84 -2.05 -11.49
C GLY A 315 4.00 -0.89 -12.04
N VAL A 316 2.72 -1.15 -12.28
CA VAL A 316 1.85 -0.22 -13.04
C VAL A 316 1.42 0.99 -12.20
N ASP A 317 1.16 0.78 -10.92
CA ASP A 317 0.75 1.82 -9.97
C ASP A 317 1.41 1.51 -8.60
N PRO A 318 2.15 2.46 -7.98
CA PRO A 318 2.76 2.25 -6.67
C PRO A 318 1.76 2.29 -5.50
N GLU A 319 0.53 2.75 -5.74
CA GLU A 319 -0.55 2.76 -4.77
C GLU A 319 -1.29 1.42 -4.82
N VAL A 320 -0.74 0.42 -4.14
CA VAL A 320 -1.18 -0.98 -4.26
C VAL A 320 -1.95 -1.46 -3.03
N SER A 321 -3.02 -2.22 -3.30
CA SER A 321 -3.79 -2.94 -2.29
C SER A 321 -4.47 -4.14 -2.97
N SER A 322 -3.82 -5.31 -2.95
CA SER A 322 -4.32 -6.50 -3.67
C SER A 322 -5.40 -7.30 -2.93
N LYS A 323 -5.49 -7.18 -1.59
CA LYS A 323 -6.51 -7.83 -0.76
C LYS A 323 -7.04 -6.87 0.29
N ALA A 324 -8.33 -6.97 0.61
CA ALA A 324 -9.03 -6.10 1.56
C ALA A 324 -8.67 -6.37 3.05
N SER A 325 -7.46 -6.86 3.34
CA SER A 325 -6.99 -7.15 4.70
C SER A 325 -5.71 -6.38 4.97
N ASP A 326 -5.65 -5.70 6.12
CA ASP A 326 -4.55 -4.84 6.54
C ASP A 326 -3.20 -5.57 6.61
N VAL A 327 -3.20 -6.89 6.80
CA VAL A 327 -1.99 -7.74 6.86
C VAL A 327 -1.36 -7.97 5.48
N ASN A 328 -2.09 -7.68 4.40
CA ASN A 328 -1.60 -7.80 3.01
C ASN A 328 -1.34 -6.43 2.37
N ALA A 329 -1.25 -5.37 3.17
CA ALA A 329 -0.86 -4.05 2.68
C ALA A 329 0.48 -4.13 1.93
N GLY A 330 0.61 -3.35 0.85
CA GLY A 330 1.84 -3.30 0.06
C GLY A 330 2.15 -4.53 -0.81
N ILE A 331 1.30 -5.55 -0.87
CA ILE A 331 1.44 -6.63 -1.86
C ILE A 331 0.74 -6.21 -3.16
N ASP A 332 1.50 -6.10 -4.26
CA ASP A 332 0.95 -5.91 -5.60
C ASP A 332 0.73 -7.25 -6.28
N HIS A 333 -0.54 -7.65 -6.39
CA HIS A 333 -0.94 -8.87 -7.07
C HIS A 333 -2.03 -8.57 -8.09
N LEU A 334 -1.62 -8.39 -9.35
CA LEU A 334 -2.50 -8.13 -10.48
C LEU A 334 -3.46 -6.94 -10.25
N THR A 335 -2.99 -5.93 -9.51
CA THR A 335 -3.79 -4.76 -9.17
C THR A 335 -3.96 -3.86 -10.40
N TYR A 336 -5.19 -3.40 -10.66
CA TYR A 336 -5.42 -2.43 -11.72
C TYR A 336 -5.01 -1.03 -11.24
N PRO A 337 -4.35 -0.25 -12.11
CA PRO A 337 -3.98 1.13 -11.78
C PRO A 337 -5.21 2.03 -11.68
N ASN A 338 -5.03 3.16 -11.00
CA ASN A 338 -6.02 4.22 -11.05
C ASN A 338 -6.16 4.76 -12.47
N SER A 339 -7.41 4.90 -12.93
CA SER A 339 -7.69 5.44 -14.26
C SER A 339 -7.35 6.92 -14.35
N LYS A 340 -6.78 7.32 -15.50
CA LYS A 340 -6.62 8.72 -15.87
C LYS A 340 -7.93 9.22 -16.46
N THR A 341 -8.47 10.30 -15.91
CA THR A 341 -9.74 10.87 -16.35
C THR A 341 -9.55 12.30 -16.76
N VAL A 342 -10.06 12.68 -17.93
CA VAL A 342 -10.17 14.08 -18.36
C VAL A 342 -11.65 14.39 -18.49
N SER A 343 -12.09 15.47 -17.86
CA SER A 343 -13.48 15.91 -17.87
C SER A 343 -13.57 17.37 -18.28
N MET A 344 -14.44 17.66 -19.22
CA MET A 344 -14.84 19.01 -19.59
C MET A 344 -16.29 19.24 -19.19
N GLY A 345 -16.62 20.43 -18.73
CA GLY A 345 -17.97 20.72 -18.27
C GLY A 345 -18.33 22.20 -18.31
N LEU A 346 -19.64 22.42 -18.25
CA LEU A 346 -20.27 23.72 -18.18
C LEU A 346 -21.16 23.75 -16.94
N SER A 347 -20.97 24.76 -16.08
CA SER A 347 -21.88 25.05 -14.98
C SER A 347 -22.61 26.35 -15.31
N VAL A 348 -23.93 26.29 -15.37
CA VAL A 348 -24.81 27.43 -15.67
C VAL A 348 -25.64 27.73 -14.43
N LYS A 349 -25.67 28.99 -14.03
CA LYS A 349 -26.51 29.51 -12.98
C LYS A 349 -27.48 30.51 -13.58
N PHE A 350 -28.78 30.25 -13.44
CA PHE A 350 -29.85 31.11 -13.92
C PHE A 350 -30.06 32.29 -12.97
#